data_AF-A0A1G4IWK1-F1
#
_entry.id   AF-A0A1G4IWK1-F1
#
_cell.length_a   1.000
_cell.length_b   1.000
_cell.length_c   1.000
_cell.angle_alpha   90.00
_cell.angle_beta   90.00
_cell.angle_gamma   90.00
#
_symmetry.space_group_name_H-M   'P 1'
#
loop_
_entity.id
_entity.type
_entity.pdbx_description
1 polymer ?
#
loop_
_entity_poly.entity_id
_entity_poly.type
_entity_poly.pdbx_seq_one_letter_code
_entity_poly.pdbx_strand_id
1 'polypeptide(L)'
;MLFKQWNDYSEPRHHIDAPLDNNEDLGSLQLEPLPDVELVGGLDISSYKKVILTTKVFRSLFPGNLAHASEVSKFRVSWKTKSSEHALYREDFQLREDSLRKSDAKVLEIPVLQINPETLVISVAEDFLHVPPIALNLLSKQIAQLFSTPLEILVLGASDRIEQVKTVSYPSDEAKNGLCVLVPPEFLTNFIASAMTQLILQKIPFRGYIAPSEGPSGYEKLSLDAMDTLIDQCWSELASGDRDTYFKECHRNWRLNGTAMGAQAGLYL
;
A
#
# COMPACT_ATOMS: atom_id res chain seq x y z
N MET A 1 -4.58 -39.98 49.54
CA MET A 1 -3.59 -39.23 48.74
C MET A 1 -3.13 -40.13 47.61
N LEU A 2 -3.60 -39.88 46.39
CA LEU A 2 -3.12 -40.56 45.19
C LEU A 2 -1.78 -39.93 44.82
N PHE A 3 -0.68 -40.62 45.12
CA PHE A 3 0.64 -40.23 44.63
C PHE A 3 0.67 -40.43 43.11
N LYS A 4 0.81 -39.33 42.36
CA LYS A 4 1.12 -39.38 40.93
C LYS A 4 2.50 -40.03 40.79
N GLN A 5 2.55 -41.23 40.23
CA GLN A 5 3.81 -41.85 39.81
C GLN A 5 4.48 -40.92 38.80
N TRP A 6 5.73 -40.56 39.09
CA TRP A 6 6.59 -39.83 38.15
C TRP A 6 6.95 -40.84 37.06
N ASN A 7 6.30 -40.77 35.91
CA ASN A 7 6.66 -41.64 34.80
C ASN A 7 8.04 -41.20 34.28
N ASP A 8 8.99 -42.14 34.28
CA ASP A 8 10.36 -42.01 33.75
C ASP A 8 10.36 -41.99 32.21
N TYR A 9 9.63 -41.06 31.59
CA TYR A 9 9.75 -40.83 30.16
C TYR A 9 10.89 -39.83 29.90
N SER A 10 11.83 -40.22 29.03
CA SER A 10 12.96 -39.40 28.60
C SER A 10 12.56 -38.23 27.70
N GLU A 11 11.34 -38.25 27.18
CA GLU A 11 10.83 -37.24 26.25
C GLU A 11 9.92 -36.24 26.97
N PRO A 12 9.93 -34.95 26.55
CA PRO A 12 9.11 -33.93 27.18
C PRO A 12 7.62 -34.26 27.05
N ARG A 13 6.84 -34.14 28.14
CA ARG A 13 5.41 -34.49 28.19
C ARG A 13 4.56 -33.94 27.04
N HIS A 14 4.91 -32.78 26.49
CA HIS A 14 4.22 -32.15 25.37
C HIS A 14 4.31 -32.93 24.05
N HIS A 15 5.25 -33.88 23.93
CA HIS A 15 5.32 -34.81 22.80
C HIS A 15 4.47 -36.06 23.01
N ILE A 16 4.16 -36.41 24.27
CA ILE A 16 3.44 -37.62 24.67
C ILE A 16 1.94 -37.34 24.85
N ASP A 17 1.61 -36.18 25.41
CA ASP A 17 0.24 -35.70 25.64
C ASP A 17 -0.33 -34.95 24.41
N ALA A 18 0.50 -34.67 23.40
CA ALA A 18 -0.01 -34.27 22.10
C ALA A 18 -0.76 -35.49 21.53
N PRO A 19 -2.04 -35.36 21.13
CA PRO A 19 -2.64 -36.38 20.31
C PRO A 19 -1.73 -36.53 19.09
N LEU A 20 -1.06 -37.69 18.99
CA LEU A 20 -0.58 -38.20 17.72
C LEU A 20 -1.83 -38.55 16.92
N ASP A 21 -2.60 -37.52 16.56
CA ASP A 21 -3.49 -37.63 15.44
C ASP A 21 -2.56 -38.04 14.31
N ASN A 22 -2.77 -39.25 13.79
CA ASN A 22 -2.25 -39.70 12.50
C ASN A 22 -2.87 -38.86 11.36
N ASN A 23 -3.09 -37.57 11.60
CA ASN A 23 -3.52 -36.62 10.63
C ASN A 23 -2.28 -36.00 10.05
N GLU A 24 -2.15 -36.23 8.76
CA GLU A 24 -1.42 -35.47 7.77
C GLU A 24 -1.84 -33.98 7.76
N ASP A 25 -2.02 -33.34 8.92
CA ASP A 25 -2.26 -31.91 9.09
C ASP A 25 -0.95 -31.10 8.92
N LEU A 26 -0.17 -31.51 7.90
CA LEU A 26 0.73 -30.65 7.13
C LEU A 26 -0.05 -29.52 6.40
N GLY A 27 -1.38 -29.48 6.55
CA GLY A 27 -2.28 -28.45 6.02
C GLY A 27 -1.92 -27.01 6.41
N SER A 28 -1.20 -26.81 7.52
CA SER A 28 -0.74 -25.47 7.95
C SER A 28 0.49 -24.95 7.16
N LEU A 29 1.18 -25.82 6.44
CA LEU A 29 2.38 -25.52 5.64
C LEU A 29 2.16 -25.82 4.15
N GLN A 30 0.94 -25.61 3.65
CA GLN A 30 0.65 -25.72 2.23
C GLN A 30 1.01 -24.42 1.52
N LEU A 31 1.65 -24.53 0.35
CA LEU A 31 1.87 -23.38 -0.52
C LEU A 31 0.52 -22.80 -0.94
N GLU A 32 0.18 -21.64 -0.41
CA GLU A 32 -0.98 -20.88 -0.87
C GLU A 32 -0.67 -20.19 -2.21
N PRO A 33 -1.66 -20.07 -3.11
CA PRO A 33 -1.48 -19.35 -4.35
C PRO A 33 -1.24 -17.86 -4.07
N LEU A 34 -0.30 -17.27 -4.80
CA LEU A 34 -0.06 -15.83 -4.77
C LEU A 34 -1.24 -15.08 -5.42
N PRO A 35 -1.47 -13.80 -5.05
CA PRO A 35 -2.39 -12.94 -5.78
C PRO A 35 -2.02 -12.81 -7.26
N ASP A 36 -3.01 -12.87 -8.13
CA ASP A 36 -2.84 -12.62 -9.57
C ASP A 36 -3.04 -11.13 -9.87
N VAL A 37 -2.11 -10.53 -10.61
CA VAL A 37 -2.15 -9.13 -11.02
C VAL A 37 -2.17 -9.04 -12.54
N GLU A 38 -3.23 -8.46 -13.09
CA GLU A 38 -3.38 -8.24 -14.53
C GLU A 38 -3.60 -6.76 -14.86
N LEU A 39 -3.07 -6.31 -15.98
CA LEU A 39 -3.38 -5.00 -16.56
C LEU A 39 -4.52 -5.20 -17.58
N VAL A 40 -5.68 -4.64 -17.28
CA VAL A 40 -6.87 -4.70 -18.13
C VAL A 40 -6.96 -3.42 -18.96
N GLY A 41 -7.12 -3.57 -20.28
CA GLY A 41 -7.38 -2.44 -21.18
C GLY A 41 -6.22 -2.01 -22.07
N GLY A 42 -5.02 -2.60 -21.92
CA GLY A 42 -3.85 -2.32 -22.78
C GLY A 42 -3.36 -0.87 -22.68
N LEU A 43 -2.16 -0.66 -22.16
CA LEU A 43 -1.60 0.69 -21.99
C LEU A 43 -0.32 0.84 -22.81
N ASP A 44 -0.32 1.73 -23.80
CA ASP A 44 0.90 2.14 -24.48
C ASP A 44 1.56 3.29 -23.72
N ILE A 45 2.51 2.92 -22.86
CA ILE A 45 3.20 3.84 -21.96
C ILE A 45 4.15 4.78 -22.70
N SER A 46 4.60 4.39 -23.89
CA SER A 46 5.52 5.19 -24.70
C SER A 46 4.93 6.54 -25.14
N SER A 47 3.60 6.67 -25.11
CA SER A 47 2.89 7.91 -25.44
C SER A 47 2.94 8.97 -24.34
N TYR A 48 3.36 8.60 -23.12
CA TYR A 48 3.37 9.49 -21.96
C TYR A 48 4.79 9.91 -21.60
N LYS A 49 4.92 11.08 -20.96
CA LYS A 49 6.21 11.59 -20.48
C LYS A 49 6.36 11.46 -18.97
N LYS A 50 5.25 11.58 -18.22
CA LYS A 50 5.25 11.63 -16.76
C LYS A 50 4.28 10.63 -16.17
N VAL A 51 4.71 9.94 -15.11
CA VAL A 51 3.87 9.05 -14.32
C VAL A 51 3.94 9.45 -12.85
N ILE A 52 2.79 9.60 -12.22
CA ILE A 52 2.67 9.88 -10.79
C ILE A 52 2.15 8.65 -10.08
N LEU A 53 2.98 8.08 -9.21
CA LEU A 53 2.65 6.96 -8.34
C LEU A 53 2.30 7.49 -6.96
N THR A 54 1.09 7.20 -6.49
CA THR A 54 0.65 7.67 -5.19
C THR A 54 -0.37 6.75 -4.54
N THR A 55 -0.73 7.04 -3.30
CA THR A 55 -1.82 6.39 -2.59
C THR A 55 -3.05 7.30 -2.59
N LYS A 56 -4.23 6.76 -2.26
CA LYS A 56 -5.48 7.54 -2.22
C LYS A 56 -5.46 8.69 -1.20
N VAL A 57 -4.59 8.62 -0.18
CA VAL A 57 -4.40 9.65 0.84
C VAL A 57 -4.08 11.01 0.21
N PHE A 58 -3.27 11.01 -0.84
CA PHE A 58 -2.77 12.20 -1.51
C PHE A 58 -3.67 12.72 -2.63
N ARG A 59 -4.88 12.16 -2.79
CA ARG A 59 -5.85 12.62 -3.80
C ARG A 59 -6.11 14.12 -3.72
N SER A 60 -6.06 14.69 -2.52
CA SER A 60 -6.26 16.12 -2.27
C SER A 60 -5.24 17.03 -2.96
N LEU A 61 -4.07 16.52 -3.36
CA LEU A 61 -3.03 17.27 -4.09
C LEU A 61 -3.33 17.46 -5.59
N PHE A 62 -4.42 16.87 -6.08
CA PHE A 62 -4.81 16.96 -7.50
C PHE A 62 -6.24 17.55 -7.65
N PRO A 63 -6.46 18.79 -7.18
CA PRO A 63 -7.76 19.44 -7.28
C PRO A 63 -8.17 19.64 -8.76
N GLY A 64 -9.41 19.28 -9.11
CA GLY A 64 -9.97 19.39 -10.47
C GLY A 64 -9.41 18.36 -11.47
N ASN A 65 -8.10 18.16 -11.46
CA ASN A 65 -7.34 17.32 -12.37
C ASN A 65 -7.78 15.84 -12.34
N LEU A 66 -8.00 15.27 -11.14
CA LEU A 66 -8.49 13.89 -11.02
C LEU A 66 -9.99 13.75 -11.29
N ALA A 67 -10.77 14.83 -11.21
CA ALA A 67 -12.21 14.79 -11.50
C ALA A 67 -12.49 14.80 -13.01
N HIS A 68 -11.60 15.41 -13.80
CA HIS A 68 -11.66 15.44 -15.26
C HIS A 68 -10.77 14.38 -15.93
N ALA A 69 -10.09 13.55 -15.14
CA ALA A 69 -9.21 12.52 -15.66
C ALA A 69 -10.00 11.41 -16.37
N SER A 70 -9.50 10.95 -17.50
CA SER A 70 -10.04 9.79 -18.21
C SER A 70 -9.35 8.51 -17.74
N GLU A 71 -10.12 7.47 -17.45
CA GLU A 71 -9.57 6.14 -17.19
C GLU A 71 -9.10 5.51 -18.51
N VAL A 72 -7.81 5.20 -18.60
CA VAL A 72 -7.21 4.61 -19.82
C VAL A 72 -7.05 3.10 -19.67
N SER A 73 -6.74 2.64 -18.47
CA SER A 73 -6.53 1.23 -18.15
C SER A 73 -6.79 1.00 -16.67
N LYS A 74 -6.80 -0.26 -16.22
CA LYS A 74 -6.94 -0.60 -14.81
C LYS A 74 -6.09 -1.82 -14.46
N PHE A 75 -5.49 -1.81 -13.28
CA PHE A 75 -4.93 -3.01 -12.69
C PHE A 75 -6.02 -3.74 -11.94
N ARG A 76 -6.12 -5.05 -12.18
CA ARG A 76 -6.96 -5.94 -11.40
C ARG A 76 -6.05 -6.88 -10.60
N VAL A 77 -6.21 -6.85 -9.28
CA VAL A 77 -5.55 -7.77 -8.36
C VAL A 77 -6.59 -8.71 -7.80
N SER A 78 -6.41 -10.01 -7.94
CA SER A 78 -7.32 -11.01 -7.39
C SER A 78 -6.59 -11.97 -6.46
N TRP A 79 -7.21 -12.29 -5.32
CA TRP A 79 -6.68 -13.26 -4.37
C TRP A 79 -7.80 -14.04 -3.71
N LYS A 80 -7.49 -15.25 -3.25
CA LYS A 80 -8.44 -16.12 -2.57
C LYS A 80 -8.16 -16.09 -1.08
N THR A 81 -9.18 -15.79 -0.28
CA THR A 81 -9.10 -16.02 1.16
C THR A 81 -9.81 -17.32 1.48
N LYS A 82 -9.13 -18.25 2.15
CA LYS A 82 -9.80 -19.35 2.83
C LYS A 82 -10.44 -18.75 4.08
N SER A 83 -11.71 -18.36 4.00
CA SER A 83 -12.47 -18.10 5.22
C SER A 83 -12.66 -19.46 5.91
N SER A 84 -11.88 -19.69 6.96
CA SER A 84 -12.42 -20.45 8.07
C SER A 84 -13.51 -19.55 8.64
N GLU A 85 -14.76 -19.75 8.21
CA GLU A 85 -15.87 -19.40 9.09
C GLU A 85 -15.49 -19.97 10.46
N HIS A 86 -15.47 -19.12 11.49
CA HIS A 86 -15.19 -19.56 12.83
C HIS A 86 -16.10 -20.77 13.08
N ALA A 87 -15.48 -21.92 13.36
CA ALA A 87 -16.20 -22.96 14.07
C ALA A 87 -16.70 -22.27 15.34
N LEU A 88 -17.98 -21.87 15.33
CA LEU A 88 -18.69 -21.48 16.53
C LEU A 88 -18.56 -22.70 17.41
N TYR A 89 -17.69 -22.63 18.41
CA TYR A 89 -17.62 -23.66 19.44
C TYR A 89 -18.98 -23.67 20.12
N ARG A 90 -19.85 -24.58 19.68
CA ARG A 90 -20.98 -25.03 20.49
C ARG A 90 -20.39 -25.79 21.66
N GLU A 91 -20.76 -25.40 22.89
CA GLU A 91 -20.32 -26.02 24.15
C GLU A 91 -20.73 -27.50 24.28
N ASP A 92 -21.50 -28.00 23.32
CA ASP A 92 -22.27 -29.25 23.38
C ASP A 92 -21.60 -30.46 22.68
N PHE A 93 -20.35 -30.37 22.20
CA PHE A 93 -19.54 -31.52 21.72
C PHE A 93 -20.23 -32.45 20.71
N GLN A 94 -21.20 -31.98 19.92
CA GLN A 94 -21.89 -32.80 18.91
C GLN A 94 -21.69 -32.25 17.50
N LEU A 95 -21.10 -33.11 16.67
CA LEU A 95 -21.00 -33.14 15.21
C LEU A 95 -20.62 -31.83 14.50
N ARG A 96 -19.39 -31.82 13.97
CA ARG A 96 -18.95 -30.94 12.88
C ARG A 96 -19.96 -31.01 11.74
N GLU A 97 -20.74 -29.95 11.52
CA GLU A 97 -21.24 -29.70 10.18
C GLU A 97 -20.03 -29.35 9.33
N ASP A 98 -19.87 -30.02 8.19
CA ASP A 98 -18.87 -29.67 7.18
C ASP A 98 -19.13 -28.22 6.78
N SER A 99 -18.37 -27.30 7.37
CA SER A 99 -18.31 -25.92 6.93
C SER A 99 -17.79 -25.97 5.49
N LEU A 100 -18.72 -25.87 4.53
CA LEU A 100 -18.42 -25.70 3.12
C LEU A 100 -17.43 -24.54 3.03
N ARG A 101 -16.16 -24.86 2.77
CA ARG A 101 -15.09 -23.88 2.55
C ARG A 101 -15.48 -23.03 1.35
N LYS A 102 -16.22 -21.95 1.56
CA LYS A 102 -16.48 -20.96 0.52
C LYS A 102 -15.19 -20.16 0.34
N SER A 103 -14.45 -20.47 -0.71
CA SER A 103 -13.33 -19.62 -1.12
C SER A 103 -13.91 -18.33 -1.70
N ASP A 104 -13.93 -17.26 -0.92
CA ASP A 104 -14.29 -15.95 -1.44
C ASP A 104 -13.08 -15.39 -2.20
N ALA A 105 -13.26 -15.23 -3.52
CA ALA A 105 -12.32 -14.52 -4.35
C ALA A 105 -12.52 -13.01 -4.15
N LYS A 106 -11.50 -12.33 -3.64
CA LYS A 106 -11.48 -10.87 -3.53
C LYS A 106 -10.80 -10.27 -4.75
N VAL A 107 -11.33 -9.16 -5.23
CA VAL A 107 -10.82 -8.42 -6.38
C VAL A 107 -10.66 -6.96 -6.00
N LEU A 108 -9.48 -6.40 -6.26
CA LEU A 108 -9.16 -4.99 -6.13
C LEU A 108 -8.89 -4.43 -7.52
N GLU A 109 -9.67 -3.45 -7.95
CA GLU A 109 -9.44 -2.71 -9.19
C GLU A 109 -8.84 -1.34 -8.90
N ILE A 110 -7.74 -1.01 -9.57
CA ILE A 110 -6.99 0.24 -9.41
C ILE A 110 -6.93 0.90 -10.78
N PRO A 111 -7.63 2.03 -10.98
CA PRO A 111 -7.65 2.71 -12.26
C PRO A 111 -6.32 3.41 -12.54
N VAL A 112 -5.93 3.39 -13.80
CA VAL A 112 -4.85 4.21 -14.36
C VAL A 112 -5.51 5.41 -15.04
N LEU A 113 -5.32 6.58 -14.44
CA LEU A 113 -6.00 7.81 -14.84
C LEU A 113 -5.06 8.68 -15.65
N GLN A 114 -5.55 9.23 -16.76
CA GLN A 114 -4.87 10.24 -17.55
C GLN A 114 -5.44 11.61 -17.18
N ILE A 115 -4.61 12.46 -16.60
CA ILE A 115 -5.00 13.83 -16.24
C ILE A 115 -4.79 14.77 -17.43
N ASN A 116 -3.65 14.63 -18.10
CA ASN A 116 -3.24 15.43 -19.25
C ASN A 116 -2.77 14.49 -20.36
N PRO A 117 -2.65 14.96 -21.63
CA PRO A 117 -2.16 14.15 -22.73
C PRO A 117 -0.83 13.42 -22.44
N GLU A 118 0.01 13.99 -21.58
CA GLU A 118 1.37 13.50 -21.31
C GLU A 118 1.55 12.89 -19.90
N THR A 119 0.53 12.91 -19.03
CA THR A 119 0.65 12.54 -17.61
C THR A 119 -0.35 11.48 -17.17
N LEU A 120 0.17 10.38 -16.64
CA LEU A 120 -0.59 9.32 -16.00
C LEU A 120 -0.49 9.39 -14.48
N VAL A 121 -1.57 8.99 -13.80
CA VAL A 121 -1.62 8.88 -12.35
C VAL A 121 -2.16 7.51 -11.97
N ILE A 122 -1.42 6.83 -11.10
CA ILE A 122 -1.80 5.55 -10.49
C ILE A 122 -1.94 5.82 -8.99
N SER A 123 -3.19 5.86 -8.52
CA SER A 123 -3.52 6.10 -7.12
C SER A 123 -4.02 4.81 -6.47
N VAL A 124 -3.17 4.19 -5.66
CA VAL A 124 -3.47 2.91 -5.01
C VAL A 124 -4.29 3.12 -3.75
N ALA A 125 -5.36 2.35 -3.64
CA ALA A 125 -6.18 2.27 -2.44
C ALA A 125 -5.53 1.29 -1.47
N GLU A 126 -4.73 1.79 -0.54
CA GLU A 126 -4.30 0.98 0.59
C GLU A 126 -5.48 0.83 1.55
N ASP A 127 -5.62 -0.38 2.09
CA ASP A 127 -6.61 -0.70 3.12
C ASP A 127 -6.03 -1.81 3.96
N PHE A 128 -5.45 -1.42 5.11
CA PHE A 128 -4.82 -2.33 6.05
C PHE A 128 -5.73 -3.47 6.51
N LEU A 129 -7.05 -3.27 6.53
CA LEU A 129 -8.01 -4.25 7.03
C LEU A 129 -8.39 -5.28 5.96
N HIS A 130 -8.52 -4.86 4.71
CA HIS A 130 -9.12 -5.69 3.65
C HIS A 130 -8.13 -6.18 2.60
N VAL A 131 -7.02 -5.47 2.39
CA VAL A 131 -6.06 -5.74 1.31
C VAL A 131 -4.75 -6.26 1.92
N PRO A 132 -4.35 -7.51 1.61
CA PRO A 132 -3.11 -8.05 2.15
C PRO A 132 -1.88 -7.38 1.51
N PRO A 133 -0.81 -7.09 2.26
CA PRO A 133 0.38 -6.41 1.73
C PRO A 133 1.03 -7.13 0.54
N ILE A 134 0.94 -8.47 0.46
CA ILE A 134 1.48 -9.24 -0.66
C ILE A 134 0.83 -8.87 -2.00
N ALA A 135 -0.46 -8.50 -2.00
CA ALA A 135 -1.16 -8.04 -3.19
C ALA A 135 -0.57 -6.71 -3.70
N LEU A 136 -0.26 -5.78 -2.78
CA LEU A 136 0.38 -4.51 -3.09
C LEU A 136 1.83 -4.68 -3.56
N ASN A 137 2.54 -5.65 -3.00
CA ASN A 137 3.91 -5.99 -3.42
C ASN A 137 3.94 -6.49 -4.87
N LEU A 138 3.06 -7.43 -5.22
CA LEU A 138 2.97 -7.95 -6.59
C LEU A 138 2.47 -6.88 -7.57
N LEU A 139 1.52 -6.05 -7.15
CA LEU A 139 1.07 -4.89 -7.92
C LEU A 139 2.25 -3.95 -8.23
N SER A 140 3.07 -3.62 -7.24
CA SER A 140 4.22 -2.73 -7.44
C SER A 140 5.25 -3.31 -8.43
N LYS A 141 5.44 -4.63 -8.44
CA LYS A 141 6.30 -5.32 -9.39
C LYS A 141 5.74 -5.20 -10.81
N GLN A 142 4.44 -5.38 -10.99
CA GLN A 142 3.78 -5.24 -12.29
C GLN A 142 3.82 -3.79 -12.80
N ILE A 143 3.60 -2.83 -11.91
CA ILE A 143 3.68 -1.40 -12.22
C ILE A 143 5.11 -1.02 -12.64
N ALA A 144 6.15 -1.52 -11.97
CA ALA A 144 7.52 -1.18 -12.34
C ALA A 144 7.92 -1.76 -13.71
N GLN A 145 7.47 -2.97 -14.04
CA GLN A 145 7.73 -3.61 -15.36
C GLN A 145 7.22 -2.78 -16.54
N LEU A 146 6.17 -1.99 -16.31
CA LEU A 146 5.56 -1.13 -17.30
C LEU A 146 6.46 0.07 -17.67
N PHE A 147 7.37 0.51 -16.79
CA PHE A 147 8.22 1.69 -17.01
C PHE A 147 9.54 1.38 -17.70
N SER A 148 9.50 0.53 -18.73
CA SER A 148 10.68 0.18 -19.52
C SER A 148 11.18 1.31 -20.43
N THR A 149 10.34 2.32 -20.69
CA THR A 149 10.68 3.54 -21.45
C THR A 149 11.13 4.67 -20.52
N PRO A 150 11.95 5.62 -21.00
CA PRO A 150 12.37 6.77 -20.20
C PRO A 150 11.15 7.64 -19.87
N LEU A 151 10.72 7.59 -18.62
CA LEU A 151 9.59 8.35 -18.08
C LEU A 151 10.06 9.15 -16.87
N GLU A 152 9.47 10.33 -16.68
CA GLU A 152 9.60 11.07 -15.45
C GLU A 152 8.65 10.48 -14.40
N ILE A 153 9.21 9.74 -13.44
CA ILE A 153 8.41 9.11 -12.37
C ILE A 153 8.45 9.99 -11.12
N LEU A 154 7.27 10.41 -10.67
CA LEU A 154 7.05 11.08 -9.40
C LEU A 154 6.36 10.12 -8.41
N VAL A 155 6.97 9.88 -7.26
CA VAL A 155 6.43 9.03 -6.20
C VAL A 155 5.98 9.89 -5.02
N LEU A 156 4.72 9.77 -4.61
CA LEU A 156 4.17 10.46 -3.45
C LEU A 156 3.69 9.44 -2.42
N GLY A 157 4.25 9.52 -1.21
CA GLY A 157 3.96 8.55 -0.16
C GLY A 157 3.95 9.14 1.24
N ALA A 158 3.55 8.30 2.19
CA ALA A 158 3.53 8.63 3.61
C ALA A 158 4.31 7.57 4.40
N SER A 159 4.84 7.93 5.57
CA SER A 159 5.45 6.98 6.50
C SER A 159 5.34 7.44 7.95
N ASP A 160 5.10 6.49 8.85
CA ASP A 160 5.14 6.64 10.32
C ASP A 160 6.56 6.57 10.90
N ARG A 161 7.57 6.40 10.05
CA ARG A 161 8.98 6.21 10.45
C ARG A 161 9.89 7.32 9.95
N ILE A 162 9.33 8.46 9.55
CA ILE A 162 10.08 9.66 9.19
C ILE A 162 9.57 10.84 9.99
N GLU A 163 10.46 11.78 10.32
CA GLU A 163 10.11 12.93 11.15
C GLU A 163 9.62 14.13 10.32
N GLN A 164 10.13 14.28 9.11
CA GLN A 164 9.90 15.43 8.25
C GLN A 164 9.67 14.97 6.81
N VAL A 165 9.10 15.85 5.97
CA VAL A 165 8.93 15.56 4.55
C VAL A 165 10.30 15.34 3.90
N LYS A 166 10.50 14.17 3.29
CA LYS A 166 11.77 13.79 2.64
C LYS A 166 11.60 13.80 1.14
N THR A 167 12.57 14.41 0.46
CA THR A 167 12.75 14.26 -0.98
C THR A 167 13.58 13.02 -1.26
N VAL A 168 13.04 12.11 -2.07
CA VAL A 168 13.66 10.83 -2.42
C VAL A 168 13.93 10.80 -3.92
N SER A 169 15.09 10.30 -4.34
CA SER A 169 15.41 10.18 -5.76
C SER A 169 16.39 9.05 -6.04
N TYR A 170 16.38 8.57 -7.28
CA TYR A 170 17.25 7.51 -7.77
C TYR A 170 17.33 7.57 -9.30
N PRO A 171 18.49 7.27 -9.89
CA PRO A 171 19.54 8.26 -10.07
C PRO A 171 19.09 9.39 -11.02
N SER A 172 18.96 10.61 -10.50
CA SER A 172 18.88 11.85 -11.31
C SER A 172 20.30 12.41 -11.45
N ASP A 173 20.64 12.97 -12.62
CA ASP A 173 21.94 13.59 -12.94
C ASP A 173 22.37 14.70 -11.94
N GLU A 174 21.46 15.16 -11.08
CA GLU A 174 21.71 16.20 -10.07
C GLU A 174 22.29 15.67 -8.74
N ALA A 175 22.27 14.36 -8.47
CA ALA A 175 22.75 13.79 -7.22
C ALA A 175 24.07 13.03 -7.39
N LYS A 176 25.20 13.74 -7.28
CA LYS A 176 26.51 13.15 -6.99
C LYS A 176 26.44 12.49 -5.61
N ASN A 177 26.13 11.19 -5.59
CA ASN A 177 26.05 10.25 -4.46
C ASN A 177 24.63 9.95 -3.95
N GLY A 178 24.08 8.82 -4.41
CA GLY A 178 23.37 7.88 -3.53
C GLY A 178 21.85 8.07 -3.35
N LEU A 179 21.19 6.94 -3.18
CA LEU A 179 19.82 6.80 -2.68
C LEU A 179 19.59 7.62 -1.39
N CYS A 180 18.45 8.33 -1.37
CA CYS A 180 17.62 8.70 -0.21
C CYS A 180 18.28 9.38 1.02
N VAL A 181 17.79 10.57 1.38
CA VAL A 181 18.09 11.32 2.62
C VAL A 181 17.40 10.73 3.87
N LEU A 182 17.20 9.40 3.91
CA LEU A 182 16.68 8.73 5.10
C LEU A 182 17.82 8.59 6.11
N VAL A 183 17.62 9.12 7.31
CA VAL A 183 18.60 9.06 8.39
C VAL A 183 18.21 7.91 9.30
N PRO A 184 19.04 6.86 9.47
CA PRO A 184 18.71 5.76 10.38
C PRO A 184 18.34 6.29 11.78
N PRO A 185 17.25 5.80 12.40
CA PRO A 185 16.49 4.60 12.07
C PRO A 185 15.27 4.82 11.14
N GLU A 186 15.23 5.89 10.34
CA GLU A 186 14.14 6.12 9.37
C GLU A 186 14.10 5.05 8.28
N PHE A 187 12.89 4.58 7.94
CA PHE A 187 12.66 3.63 6.84
C PHE A 187 11.26 3.81 6.24
N LEU A 188 10.99 3.15 5.11
CA LEU A 188 9.70 3.20 4.43
C LEU A 188 9.07 1.80 4.41
N THR A 189 7.74 1.74 4.45
CA THR A 189 6.96 0.50 4.36
C THR A 189 5.81 0.65 3.35
N ASN A 190 4.99 -0.40 3.24
CA ASN A 190 3.75 -0.45 2.46
C ASN A 190 3.97 -0.31 0.93
N PHE A 191 2.91 0.03 0.19
CA PHE A 191 2.93 0.05 -1.27
C PHE A 191 4.04 0.94 -1.84
N ILE A 192 4.23 2.15 -1.28
CA ILE A 192 5.21 3.10 -1.81
C ILE A 192 6.65 2.58 -1.62
N ALA A 193 6.97 1.98 -0.47
CA ALA A 193 8.27 1.36 -0.28
C ALA A 193 8.49 0.19 -1.25
N SER A 194 7.45 -0.63 -1.48
CA SER A 194 7.53 -1.71 -2.47
C SER A 194 7.74 -1.17 -3.88
N ALA A 195 6.99 -0.14 -4.29
CA ALA A 195 7.15 0.52 -5.58
C ALA A 195 8.55 1.11 -5.76
N MET A 196 9.04 1.88 -4.80
CA MET A 196 10.42 2.40 -4.81
C MET A 196 11.44 1.28 -4.90
N THR A 197 11.28 0.20 -4.13
CA THR A 197 12.17 -0.97 -4.17
C THR A 197 12.21 -1.57 -5.58
N GLN A 198 11.07 -1.73 -6.25
CA GLN A 198 11.02 -2.27 -7.61
C GLN A 198 11.67 -1.33 -8.62
N LEU A 199 11.44 -0.01 -8.52
CA LEU A 199 12.10 1.00 -9.36
C LEU A 199 13.63 0.96 -9.19
N ILE A 200 14.10 0.83 -7.95
CA ILE A 200 15.53 0.73 -7.62
C ILE A 200 16.13 -0.55 -8.21
N LEU A 201 15.49 -1.70 -7.98
CA LEU A 201 15.96 -2.99 -8.49
C LEU A 201 16.04 -3.02 -10.02
N GLN A 202 15.11 -2.33 -10.69
CA GLN A 202 15.07 -2.23 -12.15
C GLN A 202 15.91 -1.08 -12.71
N LYS A 203 16.61 -0.31 -11.87
CA LYS A 203 17.45 0.84 -12.28
C LYS A 203 16.67 1.95 -12.99
N ILE A 204 15.41 2.15 -12.62
CA ILE A 204 14.53 3.13 -13.24
C ILE A 204 14.63 4.46 -12.48
N PRO A 205 14.93 5.58 -13.16
CA PRO A 205 15.00 6.88 -12.51
C PRO A 205 13.65 7.35 -11.97
N PHE A 206 13.65 7.91 -10.76
CA PHE A 206 12.48 8.54 -10.16
C PHE A 206 12.88 9.64 -9.17
N ARG A 207 11.90 10.48 -8.87
CA ARG A 207 11.89 11.45 -7.76
C ARG A 207 10.62 11.27 -6.94
N GLY A 208 10.60 11.76 -5.72
CA GLY A 208 9.43 11.63 -4.88
C GLY A 208 9.49 12.45 -3.61
N TYR A 209 8.33 12.57 -2.99
CA TYR A 209 8.14 13.22 -1.70
C TYR A 209 7.44 12.25 -0.76
N ILE A 210 8.04 12.01 0.40
CA ILE A 210 7.46 11.18 1.44
C ILE A 210 7.16 12.07 2.63
N ALA A 211 5.91 12.10 3.07
CA ALA A 211 5.48 12.88 4.22
C ALA A 211 5.36 12.05 5.50
N PRO A 212 5.64 12.66 6.67
CA PRO A 212 5.39 12.02 7.96
C PRO A 212 3.89 11.84 8.15
N SER A 213 3.49 10.67 8.63
CA SER A 213 2.08 10.36 8.87
C SER A 213 1.90 9.39 10.03
N GLU A 214 0.74 9.43 10.68
CA GLU A 214 0.35 8.46 11.69
C GLU A 214 -0.90 7.68 11.28
N GLY A 215 -1.03 6.44 11.75
CA GLY A 215 -2.20 5.59 11.49
C GLY A 215 -1.91 4.41 10.56
N PRO A 216 -2.87 3.47 10.44
CA PRO A 216 -2.72 2.31 9.56
C PRO A 216 -2.84 2.72 8.08
N SER A 217 -2.26 1.91 7.20
CA SER A 217 -2.26 2.14 5.75
C SER A 217 -3.68 2.30 5.20
N GLY A 218 -3.93 3.39 4.45
CA GLY A 218 -5.25 3.78 3.94
C GLY A 218 -6.04 4.75 4.84
N TYR A 219 -5.59 4.97 6.08
CA TYR A 219 -6.24 5.83 7.08
C TYR A 219 -5.25 6.79 7.74
N GLU A 220 -4.20 7.15 7.02
CA GLU A 220 -3.11 8.00 7.48
C GLU A 220 -3.58 9.42 7.78
N LYS A 221 -3.03 9.98 8.86
CA LYS A 221 -3.21 11.38 9.26
C LYS A 221 -1.88 12.10 9.07
N LEU A 222 -1.95 13.29 8.49
CA LEU A 222 -0.78 14.13 8.27
C LEU A 222 -0.89 15.40 9.12
N SER A 223 0.25 15.97 9.48
CA SER A 223 0.30 17.30 10.09
C SER A 223 0.01 18.38 9.04
N LEU A 224 -0.49 19.54 9.48
CA LEU A 224 -0.73 20.68 8.58
C LEU A 224 0.57 21.16 7.93
N ASP A 225 1.67 21.21 8.68
CA ASP A 225 2.98 21.61 8.15
C ASP A 225 3.48 20.68 7.03
N ALA A 226 3.24 19.37 7.17
CA ALA A 226 3.55 18.41 6.13
C ALA A 226 2.66 18.59 4.90
N MET A 227 1.37 18.90 5.09
CA MET A 227 0.46 19.22 3.98
C MET A 227 0.93 20.47 3.22
N ASP A 228 1.29 21.55 3.91
CA ASP A 228 1.75 22.80 3.30
C ASP A 228 3.01 22.57 2.46
N THR A 229 3.98 21.84 3.03
CA THR A 229 5.23 21.50 2.34
C THR A 229 4.98 20.66 1.08
N LEU A 230 4.08 19.68 1.17
CA LEU A 230 3.70 18.85 0.01
C LEU A 230 3.00 19.66 -1.08
N ILE A 231 2.11 20.59 -0.71
CA ILE A 231 1.41 21.45 -1.67
C ILE A 231 2.44 22.29 -2.43
N ASP A 232 3.40 22.91 -1.75
CA ASP A 232 4.43 23.72 -2.39
C ASP A 232 5.35 22.89 -3.31
N GLN A 233 5.75 21.69 -2.88
CA GLN A 233 6.57 20.79 -3.69
C GLN A 233 5.80 20.28 -4.91
N CYS A 234 4.58 19.76 -4.73
CA CYS A 234 3.76 19.26 -5.82
C CYS A 234 3.32 20.35 -6.80
N TRP A 235 3.16 21.58 -6.34
CA TRP A 235 2.86 22.71 -7.22
C TRP A 235 3.93 22.89 -8.30
N SER A 236 5.20 22.86 -7.88
CA SER A 236 6.34 22.98 -8.80
C SER A 236 6.36 21.87 -9.86
N GLU A 237 5.77 20.71 -9.54
CA GLU A 237 5.76 19.54 -10.39
C GLU A 237 4.55 19.40 -11.32
N LEU A 238 3.42 20.01 -10.94
CA LEU A 238 2.17 19.94 -11.69
C LEU A 238 1.94 21.18 -12.57
N ALA A 239 2.66 22.28 -12.30
CA ALA A 239 2.82 23.48 -13.13
C ALA A 239 1.55 23.95 -13.88
N SER A 240 0.39 23.89 -13.23
CA SER A 240 -0.90 24.18 -13.87
C SER A 240 -1.63 25.30 -13.13
N GLY A 241 -1.42 26.53 -13.57
CA GLY A 241 -2.25 27.69 -13.21
C GLY A 241 -1.64 28.66 -12.18
N ASP A 242 -2.50 29.22 -11.34
CA ASP A 242 -2.14 30.13 -10.25
C ASP A 242 -1.89 29.38 -8.93
N ARG A 243 -0.76 29.67 -8.28
CA ARG A 243 -0.32 29.00 -7.04
C ARG A 243 -1.33 29.19 -5.92
N ASP A 244 -1.84 30.41 -5.75
CA ASP A 244 -2.74 30.73 -4.64
C ASP A 244 -4.07 29.99 -4.75
N THR A 245 -4.55 29.82 -5.99
CA THR A 245 -5.75 29.05 -6.29
C THR A 245 -5.53 27.57 -6.01
N TYR A 246 -4.44 26.98 -6.49
CA TYR A 246 -4.08 25.58 -6.22
C TYR A 246 -3.95 25.30 -4.71
N PHE A 247 -3.25 26.18 -4.00
CA PHE A 247 -3.03 26.07 -2.56
C PHE A 247 -4.37 26.04 -1.79
N LYS A 248 -5.27 26.98 -2.10
CA LYS A 248 -6.61 27.04 -1.48
C LYS A 248 -7.45 25.80 -1.76
N GLU A 249 -7.43 25.29 -2.99
CA GLU A 249 -8.21 24.11 -3.36
C GLU A 249 -7.67 22.82 -2.71
N CYS A 250 -6.34 22.65 -2.67
CA CYS A 250 -5.71 21.55 -1.96
C CYS A 250 -6.10 21.56 -0.48
N HIS A 251 -5.97 22.71 0.20
CA HIS A 251 -6.40 22.84 1.60
C HIS A 251 -7.87 22.53 1.81
N ARG A 252 -8.74 23.02 0.92
CA ARG A 252 -10.17 22.71 0.98
C ARG A 252 -10.40 21.19 0.91
N ASN A 253 -9.73 20.51 -0.02
CA ASN A 253 -9.87 19.06 -0.20
C ASN A 253 -9.29 18.29 0.99
N TRP A 254 -8.15 18.69 1.54
CA TRP A 254 -7.57 18.10 2.75
C TRP A 254 -8.47 18.26 3.97
N ARG A 255 -9.12 19.42 4.15
CA ARG A 255 -10.10 19.65 5.22
C ARG A 255 -11.40 18.85 5.05
N LEU A 256 -11.75 18.47 3.83
CA LEU A 256 -12.90 17.61 3.55
C LEU A 256 -12.54 16.12 3.67
N ASN A 257 -11.25 15.78 3.66
CA ASN A 257 -10.75 14.42 3.73
C ASN A 257 -10.48 14.01 5.19
N GLY A 258 -10.65 12.73 5.50
CA GLY A 258 -10.49 12.19 6.86
C GLY A 258 -9.06 12.30 7.43
N THR A 259 -8.11 12.64 6.57
CA THR A 259 -6.69 12.78 6.85
C THR A 259 -6.36 14.00 7.74
N ALA A 260 -7.22 15.02 7.78
CA ALA A 260 -7.09 16.21 8.64
C ALA A 260 -8.02 16.18 9.87
N MET A 261 -8.60 15.03 10.22
CA MET A 261 -9.68 14.94 11.24
C MET A 261 -9.31 15.45 12.63
N GLY A 262 -8.03 15.41 13.03
CA GLY A 262 -7.60 15.90 14.35
C GLY A 262 -7.87 17.40 14.54
N ALA A 263 -7.53 18.21 13.54
CA ALA A 263 -7.79 19.65 13.55
C ALA A 263 -9.27 19.95 13.24
N GLN A 264 -9.89 19.20 12.33
CA GLN A 264 -11.29 19.43 11.94
C GLN A 264 -12.29 19.12 13.05
N ALA A 265 -12.03 18.09 13.87
CA ALA A 265 -12.88 17.74 15.00
C ALA A 265 -12.71 18.67 16.20
N GLY A 266 -11.80 19.66 16.12
CA GLY A 266 -11.43 20.51 17.26
C GLY A 266 -10.74 19.73 18.39
N LEU A 267 -10.17 18.56 18.09
CA LEU A 267 -9.49 17.72 19.07
C LEU A 267 -8.15 18.32 19.50
N TYR A 268 -7.50 19.03 18.57
CA TYR A 268 -6.29 19.82 18.79
C TYR A 268 -6.58 21.26 18.33
N LEU A 269 -6.37 22.22 19.23
CA LEU A 269 -6.61 23.66 19.04
C LEU A 269 -5.30 24.43 18.89
#